data_AF-E3NHE1-F1
#
_entry.id   AF-E3NHE1-F1
#
_cell.length_a   1.000
_cell.length_b   1.000
_cell.length_c   1.000
_cell.angle_alpha   90.00
_cell.angle_beta   90.00
_cell.angle_gamma   90.00
#
_symmetry.space_group_name_H-M   'P 1'
#
loop_
_entity.id
_entity.type
_entity.pdbx_description
1 polymer ?
#
loop_
_entity_poly.entity_id
_entity_poly.type
_entity_poly.pdbx_seq_one_letter_code
_entity_poly.pdbx_strand_id
1 'polypeptide(L)'
;MGKKKSDSASGGEIPEGDYEKGKKIFKQRCKQCHVVNSLQTKTGPTLNGVIGRQSGQVAGFDYSAANKNKGVVWDRQTLFEYLANPKK
;
A
#
# COMPACT_ATOMS: atom_id res chain seq x y z
N MET A 1 -15.79 13.36 34.58
CA MET A 1 -15.44 13.46 33.15
C MET A 1 -14.00 12.99 32.94
N GLY A 2 -13.79 11.70 32.68
CA GLY A 2 -12.47 11.15 32.34
C GLY A 2 -12.58 10.42 31.02
N LYS A 3 -12.16 11.08 29.93
CA LYS A 3 -12.06 10.42 28.61
C LYS A 3 -10.98 9.35 28.72
N LYS A 4 -11.40 8.08 28.76
CA LYS A 4 -10.53 6.94 28.49
C LYS A 4 -9.98 7.13 27.08
N LYS A 5 -8.69 7.44 26.97
CA LYS A 5 -7.95 7.21 25.72
C LYS A 5 -7.81 5.69 25.63
N SER A 6 -8.50 5.10 24.67
CA SER A 6 -8.32 3.71 24.31
C SER A 6 -6.96 3.58 23.66
N ASP A 7 -6.02 3.03 24.42
CA ASP A 7 -4.75 2.54 23.91
C ASP A 7 -5.02 1.43 22.88
N SER A 8 -4.47 1.59 21.67
CA SER A 8 -4.37 0.51 20.68
C SER A 8 -3.01 0.56 19.99
N ALA A 9 -2.14 -0.32 20.48
CA ALA A 9 -1.06 -1.05 19.81
C ALA A 9 -0.16 -0.31 18.77
N SER A 10 1.02 0.08 19.27
CA SER A 10 2.36 0.04 18.63
C SER A 10 2.47 0.26 17.11
N GLY A 11 2.73 1.50 16.71
CA GLY A 11 3.31 1.85 15.41
C GLY A 11 4.25 3.04 15.61
N GLY A 12 5.54 2.88 15.31
CA GLY A 12 6.47 4.01 15.34
C GLY A 12 5.99 5.11 14.38
N GLU A 13 6.28 6.36 14.72
CA GLU A 13 5.97 7.52 13.89
C GLU A 13 6.48 7.29 12.45
N ILE A 14 5.59 7.42 11.46
CA ILE A 14 5.96 7.30 10.04
C ILE A 14 6.79 8.53 9.68
N PRO A 15 8.08 8.38 9.30
CA PRO A 15 8.91 9.52 8.95
C PRO A 15 8.32 10.32 7.79
N GLU A 16 8.70 11.60 7.72
CA GLU A 16 8.31 12.43 6.59
C GLU A 16 8.94 11.95 5.28
N GLY A 17 8.17 12.03 4.20
CA GLY A 17 8.56 11.51 2.91
C GLY A 17 9.51 12.45 2.16
N ASP A 18 10.41 11.87 1.37
CA ASP A 18 11.17 12.58 0.34
C ASP A 18 10.73 12.05 -1.02
N TYR A 19 10.07 12.91 -1.80
CA TYR A 19 9.51 12.54 -3.09
C TYR A 19 10.59 12.08 -4.08
N GLU A 20 11.73 12.76 -4.15
CA GLU A 20 12.78 12.42 -5.11
C GLU A 20 13.49 11.12 -4.74
N LYS A 21 13.69 10.86 -3.43
CA LYS A 21 14.16 9.54 -2.97
C LYS A 21 13.13 8.45 -3.24
N GLY A 22 11.86 8.68 -2.92
CA GLY A 22 10.76 7.74 -3.16
C GLY A 22 10.64 7.37 -4.64
N LYS A 23 10.76 8.35 -5.54
CA LYS A 23 10.77 8.14 -7.00
C LYS A 23 11.93 7.25 -7.45
N LYS A 24 13.13 7.41 -6.88
CA LYS A 24 14.28 6.53 -7.18
C LYS A 24 14.02 5.11 -6.69
N ILE A 25 13.54 4.95 -5.46
CA ILE A 25 13.20 3.63 -4.87
C ILE A 25 12.14 2.93 -5.72
N PHE A 26 11.06 3.64 -6.09
CA PHE A 26 10.00 3.08 -6.90
C PHE A 26 10.52 2.55 -8.24
N LYS A 27 11.40 3.30 -8.92
CA LYS A 27 12.03 2.87 -10.17
C LYS A 27 12.85 1.58 -9.99
N GLN A 28 13.56 1.45 -8.86
CA GLN A 28 14.44 0.32 -8.58
C GLN A 28 13.71 -0.94 -8.09
N ARG A 29 12.63 -0.76 -7.32
CA ARG A 29 12.01 -1.86 -6.55
C ARG A 29 10.59 -2.21 -7.02
N CYS A 30 9.87 -1.29 -7.65
CA CYS A 30 8.44 -1.44 -7.91
C CYS A 30 8.08 -1.39 -9.41
N LYS A 31 8.78 -0.54 -10.19
CA LYS A 31 8.45 -0.24 -11.60
C LYS A 31 8.47 -1.47 -12.52
N GLN A 32 9.25 -2.50 -12.18
CA GLN A 32 9.28 -3.74 -12.97
C GLN A 32 7.90 -4.41 -12.99
N CYS A 33 7.21 -4.43 -11.85
CA CYS A 33 5.94 -5.13 -11.69
C CYS A 33 4.72 -4.19 -11.74
N HIS A 34 4.90 -2.89 -11.52
CA HIS A 34 3.79 -1.94 -11.38
C HIS A 34 3.89 -0.73 -12.31
N VAL A 35 2.72 -0.16 -12.60
CA VAL A 35 2.52 1.13 -13.27
C VAL A 35 1.78 2.06 -12.31
N VAL A 36 2.09 3.36 -12.32
CA VAL A 36 1.47 4.35 -11.40
C VAL A 36 0.66 5.43 -12.13
N ASN A 37 0.87 5.56 -13.44
CA ASN A 37 0.38 6.67 -14.26
C ASN A 37 -0.58 6.22 -15.38
N SER A 38 -1.06 4.97 -15.34
CA SER A 38 -2.11 4.46 -16.22
C SER A 38 -2.84 3.31 -15.55
N LEU A 39 -3.94 2.84 -16.14
CA LEU A 39 -4.69 1.69 -15.66
C LEU A 39 -4.09 0.34 -16.11
N GLN A 40 -2.99 0.35 -16.88
CA GLN A 40 -2.33 -0.86 -17.34
C GLN A 40 -1.73 -1.66 -16.18
N THR A 41 -1.86 -2.98 -16.25
CA THR A 41 -1.24 -3.92 -15.31
C THR A 41 -0.01 -4.57 -15.94
N LYS A 42 0.88 -5.10 -15.10
CA LYS A 42 2.00 -5.97 -15.54
C LYS A 42 1.94 -7.26 -14.72
N THR A 43 3.08 -7.75 -14.22
CA THR A 43 3.14 -8.79 -13.19
C THR A 43 2.36 -8.42 -11.94
N GLY A 44 2.29 -7.13 -11.60
CA GLY A 44 1.45 -6.58 -10.54
C GLY A 44 0.36 -5.65 -11.08
N PRO A 45 -0.66 -5.33 -10.26
CA PRO A 45 -1.74 -4.43 -10.64
C PRO A 45 -1.23 -2.98 -10.79
N THR A 46 -2.02 -2.13 -11.45
CA THR A 46 -1.76 -0.69 -11.42
C THR A 46 -1.85 -0.15 -10.00
N LEU A 47 -0.95 0.77 -9.66
CA LEU A 47 -0.95 1.55 -8.42
C LEU A 47 -1.49 2.97 -8.65
N ASN A 48 -1.99 3.27 -9.85
CA ASN A 48 -2.73 4.49 -10.10
C ASN A 48 -3.97 4.53 -9.17
N GLY A 49 -4.13 5.60 -8.40
CA GLY A 49 -5.22 5.72 -7.43
C GLY A 49 -5.17 4.66 -6.32
N VAL A 50 -3.99 4.22 -5.88
CA VAL A 50 -3.89 3.20 -4.81
C VAL A 50 -4.33 3.73 -3.45
N ILE A 51 -4.06 4.99 -3.12
CA ILE A 51 -4.46 5.58 -1.84
C ILE A 51 -5.99 5.67 -1.76
N GLY A 52 -6.57 5.16 -0.67
CA GLY A 52 -8.00 5.02 -0.42
C GLY A 52 -8.64 3.79 -1.08
N ARG A 53 -7.91 3.03 -1.91
CA ARG A 53 -8.45 1.83 -2.56
C ARG A 53 -8.31 0.61 -1.65
N GLN A 54 -9.31 -0.26 -1.63
CA GLN A 54 -9.25 -1.53 -0.93
C GLN A 54 -8.40 -2.57 -1.69
N SER A 55 -7.76 -3.49 -0.97
CA SER A 55 -6.94 -4.56 -1.54
C SER A 55 -7.75 -5.45 -2.49
N GLY A 56 -7.11 -5.94 -3.55
CA GLY A 56 -7.73 -6.87 -4.49
C GLY A 56 -8.77 -6.29 -5.46
N GLN A 57 -8.88 -4.96 -5.61
CA GLN A 57 -9.99 -4.31 -6.33
C GLN A 57 -9.68 -3.79 -7.74
N VAL A 58 -8.46 -3.96 -8.28
CA VAL A 58 -8.20 -3.56 -9.67
C VAL A 58 -8.89 -4.54 -10.61
N ALA A 59 -9.88 -4.03 -11.35
CA ALA A 59 -10.65 -4.83 -12.30
C ALA A 59 -9.74 -5.51 -13.33
N GLY A 60 -10.02 -6.79 -13.61
CA GLY A 60 -9.26 -7.58 -14.59
C GLY A 60 -7.89 -8.07 -14.12
N PHE A 61 -7.41 -7.70 -12.92
CA PHE A 61 -6.18 -8.27 -12.37
C PHE A 61 -6.46 -9.51 -11.51
N ASP A 62 -5.70 -10.58 -11.74
CA ASP A 62 -5.86 -11.82 -10.98
C ASP A 62 -5.11 -11.77 -9.63
N TYR A 63 -5.83 -11.34 -8.60
CA TYR A 63 -5.32 -11.34 -7.24
C TYR A 63 -5.42 -12.72 -6.59
N SER A 64 -4.44 -13.04 -5.74
CA SER A 64 -4.56 -14.17 -4.82
C SER A 64 -5.76 -14.01 -3.87
N ALA A 65 -6.32 -15.13 -3.43
CA ALA A 65 -7.41 -15.12 -2.44
C ALA A 65 -7.01 -14.38 -1.17
N ALA A 66 -5.75 -14.53 -0.72
CA ALA A 66 -5.23 -13.82 0.43
C ALA A 66 -5.29 -12.28 0.26
N ASN A 67 -4.93 -11.75 -0.90
CA ASN A 67 -4.98 -10.30 -1.14
C ASN A 67 -6.42 -9.78 -1.21
N LYS A 68 -7.32 -10.51 -1.88
CA LYS A 68 -8.75 -10.16 -1.94
C LYS A 68 -9.37 -10.14 -0.53
N ASN A 69 -9.08 -11.16 0.28
CA ASN A 69 -9.69 -11.34 1.60
C ASN A 69 -9.06 -10.46 2.69
N LYS A 70 -7.85 -9.93 2.50
CA LYS A 70 -7.21 -9.05 3.49
C LYS A 70 -8.05 -7.80 3.78
N GLY A 71 -8.81 -7.32 2.78
CA GLY A 71 -9.78 -6.23 2.94
C GLY A 71 -9.19 -4.89 3.40
N VAL A 72 -7.87 -4.70 3.26
CA VAL A 72 -7.17 -3.51 3.73
C VAL A 72 -7.45 -2.34 2.80
N VAL A 73 -7.77 -1.17 3.36
CA VAL A 73 -7.76 0.10 2.65
C VAL A 73 -6.33 0.65 2.66
N TRP A 74 -5.79 0.97 1.49
CA TRP A 74 -4.43 1.48 1.37
C TRP A 74 -4.37 2.96 1.75
N ASP A 75 -3.74 3.27 2.87
CA ASP A 75 -3.43 4.63 3.31
C ASP A 75 -1.94 4.72 3.70
N ARG A 76 -1.51 5.84 4.30
CA ARG A 76 -0.11 6.02 4.73
C ARG A 76 0.32 4.93 5.72
N GLN A 77 -0.54 4.59 6.67
CA GLN A 77 -0.24 3.63 7.75
C GLN A 77 -0.20 2.21 7.21
N THR A 78 -1.26 1.78 6.53
CA THR A 78 -1.38 0.40 6.06
C THR A 78 -0.35 0.09 4.98
N LEU A 79 0.02 1.06 4.12
CA LEU A 79 1.12 0.89 3.18
C LEU A 79 2.48 0.85 3.88
N PHE A 80 2.72 1.68 4.89
CA PHE A 80 4.00 1.67 5.60
C PHE A 80 4.26 0.32 6.27
N GLU A 81 3.26 -0.23 6.94
CA GLU A 81 3.33 -1.56 7.56
C GLU A 81 3.49 -2.67 6.51
N TYR A 82 2.69 -2.63 5.44
CA TYR A 82 2.73 -3.63 4.38
C TYR A 82 4.08 -3.66 3.66
N LEU A 83 4.65 -2.49 3.34
CA LEU A 83 5.91 -2.39 2.61
C LEU A 83 7.12 -2.89 3.43
N ALA A 84 7.02 -2.93 4.77
CA ALA A 84 8.05 -3.52 5.62
C ALA A 84 8.17 -5.05 5.43
N ASN A 85 7.04 -5.74 5.24
CA ASN A 85 7.03 -7.17 4.91
C ASN A 85 5.72 -7.59 4.20
N PRO A 86 5.67 -7.53 2.86
CA PRO A 86 4.46 -7.84 2.09
C PRO A 86 3.96 -9.29 2.18
N LYS A 87 4.78 -10.22 2.69
CA LYS A 87 4.43 -11.65 2.80
C LYS A 87 3.78 -12.02 4.14
N LYS A 88 3.68 -11.06 5.07
CA LYS A 88 3.10 -11.26 6.40
C LYS A 88 1.58 -11.20 6.38
#